data_AF-A0A350H3R5-F1
#
_entry.id   AF-A0A350H3R5-F1
#
_cell.length_a   1.000
_cell.length_b   1.000
_cell.length_c   1.000
_cell.angle_alpha   90.00
_cell.angle_beta   90.00
_cell.angle_gamma   90.00
#
_symmetry.space_group_name_H-M   'P 1'
#
loop_
_entity.id
_entity.type
_entity.pdbx_description
1 polymer ?
#
loop_
_entity_poly.entity_id
_entity_poly.type
_entity_poly.pdbx_seq_one_letter_code
_entity_poly.pdbx_strand_id
1 'polypeptide(L)' 'MKKVQIAFVKGNEGYSLQIWNKNGGGYRYAGPKAWGNPYNKPTETFEVELEDFIKCLRQNSYEHELKGNGSNE' A
#
# COMPACT_ATOMS: atom_id res chain seq x y z
N MET A 1 -3.12 -7.09 -17.66
CA MET A 1 -3.54 -6.38 -16.43
C MET A 1 -2.32 -6.21 -15.54
N LYS A 2 -2.17 -5.06 -14.87
CA LYS A 2 -1.02 -4.78 -14.00
C LYS A 2 -1.40 -5.11 -12.57
N LYS A 3 -0.56 -5.88 -11.89
CA LYS A 3 -0.74 -6.25 -10.49
C LYS A 3 0.27 -5.54 -9.61
N VAL A 4 -0.12 -5.29 -8.37
CA VAL A 4 0.78 -4.86 -7.30
C VAL A 4 0.70 -5.86 -6.16
N GLN A 5 1.84 -6.05 -5.53
CA GLN A 5 1.91 -6.83 -4.32
C GLN A 5 1.91 -5.88 -3.12
N ILE A 6 1.21 -6.28 -2.08
CA ILE A 6 1.16 -5.56 -0.81
C ILE A 6 1.62 -6.55 0.25
N ALA A 7 2.61 -6.15 1.04
CA ALA A 7 3.19 -7.03 2.04
C ALA A 7 3.26 -6.36 3.41
N PHE A 8 2.91 -7.13 4.42
CA PHE A 8 3.31 -6.84 5.79
C PHE A 8 4.68 -7.46 6.00
N VAL A 9 5.67 -6.63 6.31
CA VAL A 9 7.05 -7.08 6.53
C VAL A 9 7.42 -6.83 7.98
N LYS A 10 7.79 -7.89 8.69
CA LYS A 10 8.30 -7.80 10.06
C LYS A 10 9.79 -7.48 10.03
N GLY A 11 10.14 -6.31 10.54
CA GLY A 11 11.50 -5.90 10.85
C GLY A 11 11.77 -5.96 12.35
N ASN A 12 13.03 -5.67 12.72
CA ASN A 12 13.46 -5.66 14.12
C ASN A 12 12.73 -4.62 14.99
N GLU A 13 12.31 -3.51 14.38
CA GLU A 13 11.61 -2.41 15.06
C GLU A 13 10.08 -2.52 14.98
N GLY A 14 9.55 -3.61 14.40
CA GLY A 14 8.11 -3.84 14.24
C GLY A 14 7.69 -4.13 12.80
N TYR A 15 6.43 -3.85 12.47
CA TYR A 15 5.85 -4.20 11.18
C TYR A 15 5.79 -2.98 10.23
N SER A 16 6.01 -3.24 8.95
CA SER A 16 5.88 -2.24 7.90
C SER A 16 4.93 -2.69 6.80
N LEU A 17 4.16 -1.74 6.28
CA LEU A 17 3.34 -1.96 5.08
C LEU A 17 4.15 -1.53 3.85
N GLN A 18 4.36 -2.48 2.96
CA GLN A 18 5.12 -2.29 1.74
C GLN A 18 4.27 -2.56 0.51
N ILE A 19 4.44 -1.75 -0.51
CA ILE A 19 3.79 -1.90 -1.81
C ILE A 19 4.89 -2.02 -2.84
N TRP A 20 4.90 -3.10 -3.59
CA TRP A 20 5.94 -3.39 -4.58
C TRP A 20 5.33 -3.84 -5.90
N ASN A 21 6.02 -3.46 -6.97
CA ASN A 21 5.74 -3.95 -8.31
C ASN A 21 6.48 -5.28 -8.54
N LYS A 22 6.04 -6.03 -9.55
CA LYS A 22 6.64 -7.31 -9.95
C LYS A 22 8.12 -7.26 -10.33
N ASN A 23 8.67 -6.06 -10.58
CA ASN A 23 10.08 -5.86 -10.93
C ASN A 23 10.96 -5.57 -9.69
N GLY A 24 10.40 -5.70 -8.48
CA GLY A 24 11.12 -5.46 -7.23
C GLY A 24 11.24 -3.99 -6.82
N GLY A 25 10.68 -3.07 -7.62
CA GLY A 25 10.57 -1.66 -7.23
C GLY A 25 9.42 -1.47 -6.25
N GLY A 26 9.70 -0.90 -5.07
CA GLY A 26 8.70 -0.75 -4.01
C GLY A 26 8.73 0.57 -3.27
N TYR A 27 7.63 0.86 -2.60
CA TYR A 27 7.43 2.01 -1.73
C TYR A 27 6.99 1.53 -0.34
N ARG A 28 7.44 2.23 0.71
CA ARG A 28 7.02 1.99 2.08
C ARG A 28 5.88 2.94 2.41
N TYR A 29 4.71 2.40 2.68
CA TYR A 29 3.55 3.20 3.01
C TYR A 29 3.50 3.55 4.50
N ALA A 30 3.76 2.58 5.38
CA ALA A 30 3.69 2.78 6.84
C ALA A 30 4.70 1.91 7.60
N GLY A 31 5.06 2.36 8.81
CA GLY A 31 5.92 1.63 9.75
C GLY A 31 7.43 1.83 9.56
N PRO A 32 8.26 1.23 10.44
CA PRO A 32 9.72 1.28 10.37
C PRO A 32 10.25 0.74 9.04
N LYS A 33 11.44 1.17 8.64
CA LYS A 33 12.00 0.77 7.35
C LYS A 33 12.49 -0.67 7.44
N ALA A 34 11.75 -1.61 6.85
CA ALA A 34 12.21 -3.00 6.80
C ALA A 34 13.14 -3.32 5.60
N TRP A 35 13.57 -2.32 4.82
CA TRP A 35 14.49 -2.52 3.70
C TRP A 35 15.96 -2.48 4.14
N GLY A 36 16.78 -3.38 3.59
CA GLY A 36 18.23 -3.42 3.82
C GLY A 36 18.69 -4.48 4.82
N ASN A 37 17.76 -5.18 5.49
CA ASN A 37 18.07 -6.35 6.32
C ASN A 37 17.50 -7.61 5.64
N PRO A 38 18.36 -8.56 5.20
CA PRO A 38 17.93 -9.79 4.52
C PRO A 38 17.11 -10.74 5.40
N TYR A 39 17.06 -10.52 6.71
CA TYR A 39 16.24 -11.30 7.64
C TYR A 39 14.80 -10.79 7.76
N ASN A 40 14.50 -9.61 7.23
CA ASN A 40 13.14 -9.09 7.23
C ASN A 40 12.32 -9.86 6.18
N LYS A 41 11.42 -10.71 6.67
CA LYS A 41 10.57 -11.55 5.83
C LYS A 41 9.17 -10.95 5.74
N PRO A 42 8.51 -11.02 4.58
CA PRO A 42 7.08 -10.83 4.49
C PRO A 42 6.41 -11.82 5.44
N THR A 43 5.58 -11.32 6.34
CA THR A 43 4.73 -12.17 7.17
C THR A 43 3.44 -12.52 6.43
N GLU A 44 2.94 -11.59 5.63
CA GLU A 44 1.78 -11.79 4.76
C GLU A 44 1.99 -11.01 3.46
N THR A 45 1.52 -11.57 2.34
CA THR A 45 1.59 -10.92 1.02
C THR A 45 0.30 -11.17 0.26
N PHE A 46 -0.26 -10.09 -0.27
CA PHE A 46 -1.46 -10.10 -1.10
C PHE A 46 -1.11 -9.54 -2.47
N GLU A 47 -1.78 -10.05 -3.49
CA GLU A 47 -1.69 -9.54 -4.84
C GLU A 47 -3.03 -8.94 -5.22
N VAL A 48 -3.02 -7.69 -5.67
CA VAL A 48 -4.22 -6.98 -6.08
C VAL A 48 -4.05 -6.40 -7.47
N GLU A 49 -5.16 -6.31 -8.21
CA GLU A 49 -5.18 -5.60 -9.48
C GLU A 49 -4.96 -4.10 -9.23
N LEU A 50 -4.01 -3.52 -9.96
CA LEU A 50 -3.58 -2.13 -9.75
C LEU A 50 -4.74 -1.15 -9.99
N GLU A 51 -5.57 -1.42 -10.99
CA GLU A 51 -6.70 -0.55 -11.35
C GLU A 51 -7.74 -0.51 -10.22
N ASP A 52 -8.08 -1.66 -9.65
CA ASP A 52 -9.00 -1.76 -8.51
C ASP A 52 -8.42 -1.12 -7.25
N PHE A 53 -7.12 -1.30 -7.02
CA PHE A 53 -6.43 -0.69 -5.90
C PHE A 53 -6.43 0.85 -6.00
N ILE A 54 -6.10 1.41 -7.17
CA ILE A 54 -6.16 2.87 -7.40
C ILE A 54 -7.59 3.39 -7.27
N LYS A 55 -8.58 2.66 -7.81
CA LYS A 55 -9.99 3.03 -7.70
C LYS A 55 -10.43 3.09 -6.23
N CYS A 56 -10.09 2.07 -5.45
CA CYS A 56 -10.36 2.02 -4.01
C CYS A 56 -9.73 3.20 -3.26
N LEU A 57 -8.44 3.49 -3.51
CA LEU A 57 -7.74 4.62 -2.89
C LEU A 57 -8.40 5.95 -3.20
N ARG A 58 -8.86 6.17 -4.44
CA ARG A 58 -9.53 7.41 -4.84
C ARG A 58 -10.92 7.57 -4.21
N GLN A 59 -11.65 6.48 -4.03
CA GLN A 59 -12.99 6.51 -3.45
C GLN A 59 -12.95 6.76 -1.93
N ASN A 60 -11.89 6.32 -1.27
CA ASN A 60 -11.71 6.42 0.18
C ASN A 60 -10.67 7.47 0.58
N SER A 61 -10.18 8.29 -0.36
CA SER A 61 -9.32 9.41 -0.02
C SER A 61 -10.17 10.57 0.49
N TYR A 62 -9.66 11.27 1.50
CA TYR A 62 -10.29 12.44 2.12
C TYR A 62 -10.72 13.52 1.10
N GLU A 63 -10.01 13.64 -0.02
CA GLU A 63 -10.33 14.57 -1.11
C GLU A 63 -11.65 14.24 -1.84
N HIS A 64 -12.08 12.98 -1.83
CA HIS A 64 -13.35 12.57 -2.41
C HIS A 64 -14.54 12.92 -1.49
N GLU A 65 -14.36 12.81 -0.17
CA GLU A 65 -15.38 13.15 0.82
C GLU A 65 -15.73 14.65 0.81
N LEU A 66 -14.73 15.52 0.61
CA LEU A 66 -14.95 16.97 0.50
C LEU A 66 -15.74 17.36 -0.77
N LYS A 67 -15.61 16.61 -1.87
CA LYS A 67 -16.35 16.87 -3.11
C LYS A 67 -17.77 16.30 -3.09
N GLY A 68 -18.05 15.33 -2.21
CA GLY A 68 -19.40 14.76 -2.03
C GLY A 68 -20.32 15.59 -1.13
N ASN A 69 -19.76 16.38 -0.20
CA ASN A 69 -20.52 17.19 0.76
C ASN A 69 -20.68 18.67 0.35
N GLY A 70 -20.15 19.10 -0.80
CA GLY A 70 -20.16 20.48 -1.28
C GLY A 70 -21.25 20.81 -2.30
N SER A 71 -22.39 20.11 -2.28
CA SER A 71 -23.50 20.35 -3.22
C SER A 71 -24.85 20.28 -2.51
N ASN A 72 -25.06 21.20 -1.58
CA ASN A 72 -26.38 21.60 -1.10
C ASN A 72 -26.24 22.97 -0.45
N GLU A 73 -26.13 24.01 -1.27
CA GLU A 73 -26.56 25.38 -0.97
C GLU A 73 -26.81 26.12 -2.30
#